data_AF-A0A1Q7CXL1-F1
#
_entry.id   AF-A0A1Q7CXL1-F1
#
_cell.length_a   1.000
_cell.length_b   1.000
_cell.length_c   1.000
_cell.angle_alpha   90.00
_cell.angle_beta   90.00
_cell.angle_gamma   90.00
#
_symmetry.space_group_name_H-M   'P 1'
#
loop_
_entity.id
_entity.type
_entity.pdbx_description
1 polymer ?
#
loop_
_entity_poly.entity_id
_entity_poly.type
_entity_poly.pdbx_seq_one_letter_code
_entity_poly.pdbx_strand_id
1 'polypeptide(L)' 'MKAKKALIDSGLLARDFSTAEEILERRKALIRCTTGSSKLDSFLKGGIETQAMTEIAGEFGSGKSQLCHSI' A
#
# COMPACT_ATOMS: atom_id res chain seq x y z
N MET A 1 14.58 -20.14 -13.45
CA MET A 1 15.66 -19.27 -12.94
C MET A 1 16.15 -18.22 -13.94
N LYS A 2 16.53 -18.58 -15.19
CA LYS A 2 16.97 -17.58 -16.20
C LYS A 2 15.93 -16.50 -16.54
N ALA A 3 14.65 -16.87 -16.67
CA ALA A 3 13.59 -15.91 -16.99
C ALA A 3 13.38 -14.85 -15.88
N LYS A 4 13.25 -15.27 -14.61
CA LYS A 4 13.13 -14.34 -13.47
C LYS A 4 14.31 -13.37 -13.41
N LYS A 5 15.54 -13.88 -13.57
CA LYS A 5 16.74 -13.05 -13.59
C LYS A 5 16.71 -12.02 -14.72
N ALA A 6 16.37 -12.43 -15.94
CA ALA A 6 16.25 -11.50 -17.07
C ALA A 6 15.19 -10.42 -16.81
N LEU A 7 14.05 -10.78 -16.19
CA LEU A 7 13.01 -9.82 -15.81
C LEU A 7 13.47 -8.85 -14.73
N ILE A 8 14.24 -9.31 -13.74
CA ILE A 8 14.84 -8.43 -12.71
C ILE A 8 15.89 -7.50 -13.35
N ASP A 9 16.78 -8.04 -14.18
CA ASP A 9 17.84 -7.29 -14.85
C ASP A 9 17.26 -6.23 -15.82
N SER A 10 16.12 -6.53 -16.45
CA SER A 10 15.35 -5.58 -17.28
C SER A 10 14.52 -4.56 -16.50
N GLY A 11 14.44 -4.67 -15.16
CA GLY A 11 13.66 -3.78 -14.30
C GLY A 11 12.15 -4.06 -14.28
N LEU A 12 11.68 -5.11 -14.94
CA LEU A 12 10.25 -5.51 -14.95
C LEU A 12 9.82 -6.21 -13.66
N LEU A 13 10.75 -6.79 -12.91
CA LEU A 13 10.52 -7.38 -11.60
C LEU A 13 11.44 -6.76 -10.54
N ALA A 14 10.93 -6.64 -9.32
CA ALA A 14 11.73 -6.20 -8.18
C ALA A 14 12.77 -7.25 -7.78
N ARG A 15 13.89 -6.77 -7.23
CA ARG A 15 14.93 -7.63 -6.62
C ARG A 15 14.39 -8.31 -5.36
N ASP A 16 14.94 -9.49 -5.06
CA ASP A 16 14.57 -10.27 -3.86
C ASP A 16 15.01 -9.60 -2.56
N PHE A 17 16.08 -8.81 -2.59
CA PHE A 17 16.58 -8.05 -1.45
C PHE A 17 16.73 -6.57 -1.81
N SER A 18 16.55 -5.72 -0.82
CA SER A 18 16.78 -4.28 -0.92
C SER A 18 17.36 -3.78 0.39
N THR A 19 18.20 -2.76 0.31
CA THR A 19 18.75 -2.08 1.49
C THR A 19 17.68 -1.22 2.16
N ALA A 20 17.90 -0.85 3.43
CA ALA A 20 16.99 0.03 4.14
C ALA A 20 16.84 1.41 3.45
N GLU A 21 17.92 1.92 2.86
CA GLU A 21 17.92 3.18 2.10
C GLU A 21 17.06 3.09 0.83
N GLU A 22 17.21 2.02 0.04
CA GLU A 22 16.36 1.78 -1.14
C GLU A 22 14.87 1.67 -0.77
N ILE A 23 14.56 1.01 0.35
CA ILE A 23 13.19 0.92 0.87
C ILE A 23 12.69 2.31 1.28
N LEU A 24 13.49 3.09 2.00
CA LEU A 24 13.12 4.44 2.43
C LEU A 24 12.82 5.34 1.23
N GLU A 25 13.66 5.32 0.20
CA GLU A 25 13.41 6.11 -1.01
C GLU A 25 12.14 5.69 -1.74
N ARG A 26 11.88 4.38 -1.86
CA ARG A 26 10.60 3.90 -2.41
C ARG A 26 9.40 4.40 -1.58
N ARG A 27 9.53 4.42 -0.25
CA ARG A 27 8.46 4.86 0.66
C ARG A 27 8.10 6.34 0.52
N LYS A 28 9.02 7.19 0.05
CA LYS A 28 8.72 8.62 -0.19
C LYS A 28 7.75 8.84 -1.35
N ALA A 29 7.67 7.90 -2.29
CA ALA A 29 6.77 7.96 -3.44
C ALA A 29 5.39 7.31 -3.17
N LEU A 30 5.09 6.90 -1.92
CA LEU A 30 3.84 6.23 -1.60
C LEU A 30 2.65 7.19 -1.74
N ILE A 31 1.67 6.73 -2.49
CA ILE A 31 0.37 7.40 -2.64
C ILE A 31 -0.56 6.88 -1.53
N ARG A 32 -1.47 7.73 -1.07
CA ARG A 32 -2.54 7.36 -0.14
C ARG A 32 -3.91 7.56 -0.80
N CYS A 33 -4.79 6.57 -0.67
CA CYS A 33 -6.16 6.66 -1.14
C CYS A 33 -7.03 7.28 -0.04
N THR A 34 -7.81 8.32 -0.37
CA THR A 34 -8.78 8.89 0.58
C THR A 34 -9.83 7.84 0.94
N THR A 35 -10.29 7.88 2.19
CA THR A 35 -11.42 7.09 2.67
C THR A 35 -12.76 7.77 2.43
N GLY A 36 -12.77 8.97 1.83
CA GLY A 36 -13.95 9.85 1.73
C GLY A 36 -14.30 10.57 3.04
N SER A 37 -13.57 10.31 4.13
CA SER A 37 -13.77 10.94 5.43
C SER A 37 -12.50 11.68 5.88
N SER A 38 -12.59 13.01 6.00
CA SER A 38 -11.47 13.85 6.42
C SER A 38 -10.89 13.47 7.80
N LYS A 39 -11.75 13.02 8.72
CA LYS A 39 -11.32 12.56 10.06
C LYS A 39 -10.54 11.26 9.98
N LEU A 40 -11.03 10.30 9.20
CA LEU A 40 -10.36 9.00 9.06
C LEU A 40 -9.07 9.13 8.25
N ASP A 41 -9.05 9.96 7.21
CA ASP A 41 -7.84 10.29 6.46
C ASP A 41 -6.78 10.93 7.37
N SER A 42 -7.17 11.90 8.20
CA SER A 42 -6.26 12.52 9.17
C SER A 42 -5.70 11.50 10.17
N PHE A 43 -6.54 10.61 10.70
CA PHE A 43 -6.12 9.52 11.58
C PHE A 43 -5.11 8.58 10.90
N LEU A 44 -5.33 8.25 9.62
CA LEU A 44 -4.44 7.45 8.79
C LEU A 44 -3.27 8.25 8.17
N LYS A 45 -3.08 9.52 8.55
CA LYS A 45 -2.03 10.42 8.04
C LYS A 45 -2.08 10.62 6.52
N GLY A 46 -3.28 10.82 5.99
CA GLY A 46 -3.56 11.13 4.59
C GLY A 46 -4.36 10.06 3.84
N GLY A 47 -4.82 9.00 4.51
CA GLY A 47 -5.63 7.93 3.91
C GLY A 47 -4.93 6.57 3.90
N ILE A 48 -5.47 5.61 3.15
CA ILE A 48 -4.97 4.22 3.08
C ILE A 48 -3.70 4.16 2.23
N GLU A 49 -2.60 3.67 2.81
CA GLU A 49 -1.28 3.61 2.18
C GLU A 49 -1.20 2.52 1.09
N THR A 50 -0.79 2.90 -0.13
CA THR A 50 -0.47 1.94 -1.20
C THR A 50 0.77 1.11 -0.85
N GLN A 51 0.95 -0.05 -1.48
CA GLN A 51 2.07 -0.97 -1.21
C GLN A 51 2.12 -1.51 0.23
N ALA A 52 1.00 -1.42 0.96
CA ALA A 52 0.79 -2.02 2.26
C ALA A 52 -0.59 -2.70 2.32
N MET A 53 -0.75 -3.66 3.22
CA MET A 53 -2.07 -4.18 3.58
C MET A 53 -2.61 -3.39 4.76
N THR A 54 -3.85 -2.89 4.63
CA THR A 54 -4.60 -2.27 5.73
C THR A 54 -5.77 -3.17 6.10
N GLU A 55 -5.77 -3.67 7.33
CA GLU A 55 -6.84 -4.53 7.86
C GLU A 55 -7.89 -3.69 8.60
N ILE A 56 -9.16 -3.91 8.30
CA ILE A 56 -10.30 -3.25 8.96
C ILE A 56 -11.16 -4.32 9.62
N ALA A 57 -11.09 -4.41 10.95
CA ALA A 57 -11.81 -5.40 11.75
C ALA A 57 -12.89 -4.76 12.63
N GLY A 58 -13.97 -5.50 12.90
CA GLY A 58 -15.09 -5.05 13.72
C GLY A 58 -16.37 -5.85 13.49
N GLU A 59 -17.37 -5.67 14.35
CA GLU A 59 -18.64 -6.41 14.32
C GLU A 59 -19.49 -6.14 13.07
N PHE A 60 -20.48 -6.99 12.80
CA PHE A 60 -21.44 -6.75 11.72
C PHE A 60 -22.09 -5.36 11.86
N GLY A 61 -22.29 -4.66 10.75
CA GLY A 61 -22.85 -3.31 10.75
C GLY A 61 -21.84 -2.18 11.08
N SER A 62 -20.58 -2.48 11.40
CA SER A 62 -19.56 -1.46 11.72
C SER A 62 -19.03 -0.65 10.52
N GLY A 63 -19.61 -0.81 9.32
CA GLY A 63 -19.24 -0.03 8.13
C GLY A 63 -18.04 -0.55 7.31
N LYS A 64 -17.49 -1.74 7.63
CA LYS A 64 -16.34 -2.33 6.90
C LYS A 64 -16.59 -2.44 5.39
N SER A 65 -17.70 -3.05 4.98
CA SER A 65 -18.02 -3.25 3.56
C SER A 65 -18.25 -1.92 2.83
N GLN A 66 -18.88 -0.96 3.49
CA GLN A 66 -19.16 0.37 2.95
C GLN A 66 -17.87 1.14 2.69
N LEU A 67 -16.90 1.06 3.60
CA LEU A 67 -15.57 1.61 3.39
C LEU A 67 -14.90 0.96 2.17
N CYS A 68 -14.94 -0.37 2.04
CA CYS A 68 -14.39 -1.06 0.86
C CYS A 68 -15.07 -0.67 -0.47
N HIS A 69 -16.36 -0.32 -0.46
CA HIS A 69 -17.08 0.14 -1.65
C HIS A 69 -16.84 1.62 -2.00
N SER A 70 -16.29 2.40 -1.06
CA SER A 70 -16.11 3.86 -1.22
C SER A 70 -14.70 4.25 -1.66
N ILE A 71 -13.72 3.36 -1.47
CA ILE A 71 -12.30 3.55 -1.82
C ILE A 71 -12.10 3.29 -3.31
#